data_AF-A0A946VVA2-F1
#
_entry.id   AF-A0A946VVA2-F1
#
_cell.length_a   1.000
_cell.length_b   1.000
_cell.length_c   1.000
_cell.angle_alpha   90.00
_cell.angle_beta   90.00
_cell.angle_gamma   90.00
#
_symmetry.space_group_name_H-M   'P 1'
#
loop_
_entity.id
_entity.type
_entity.pdbx_description
1 polymer ?
#
loop_
_entity_poly.entity_id
_entity_poly.type
_entity_poly.pdbx_seq_one_letter_code
_entity_poly.pdbx_strand_id
1 'polypeptide(L)'
;MSCYDVAEQRHGAIQILEGNEEERLAQFISYVAKLKGISAVLHRVVHAGYVQQNVARVSGDVVAAIRHWNHLAPLHNGLTLRLIDSLAEIMPEVSQFAVFDSGLYAHLPKVARCYALPADLDSDWPVSRYGFHGLAHLSQ
;
A
#
# COMPACT_ATOMS: atom_id res chain seq x y z
N MET A 1 3.79 -18.06 23.52
CA MET A 1 4.29 -18.11 22.14
C MET A 1 4.86 -16.76 21.82
N SER A 2 6.18 -16.68 21.65
CA SER A 2 6.91 -15.43 21.46
C SER A 2 6.89 -15.07 19.98
N CYS A 3 6.88 -13.78 19.65
CA CYS A 3 6.89 -13.24 18.29
C CYS A 3 8.11 -13.64 17.42
N TYR A 4 9.03 -14.43 17.98
CA TYR A 4 10.22 -14.94 17.28
C TYR A 4 9.98 -16.25 16.50
N ASP A 5 8.89 -16.98 16.75
CA ASP A 5 8.65 -18.28 16.12
C ASP A 5 8.12 -18.19 14.66
N VAL A 6 7.87 -16.98 14.14
CA VAL A 6 7.35 -16.76 12.77
C VAL A 6 8.49 -16.51 11.76
N ALA A 7 9.75 -16.38 12.21
CA ALA A 7 10.87 -16.00 11.34
C ALA A 7 11.48 -17.15 10.52
N GLU A 8 11.12 -18.42 10.79
CA GLU A 8 11.78 -19.59 10.19
C GLU A 8 11.11 -20.17 8.93
N GLN A 9 9.96 -19.65 8.48
CA GLN A 9 9.34 -20.07 7.22
C GLN A 9 9.73 -19.17 6.04
N ARG A 10 11.04 -19.05 5.77
CA ARG A 10 11.52 -18.49 4.49
C ARG A 10 11.46 -19.57 3.40
N HIS A 11 10.28 -19.79 2.83
CA HIS A 11 10.14 -20.62 1.63
C HIS A 11 10.54 -19.82 0.39
N GLY A 12 11.78 -20.03 -0.09
CA GLY A 12 12.24 -19.58 -1.41
C GLY A 12 13.57 -18.82 -1.38
N ALA A 13 14.42 -19.07 -2.38
CA ALA A 13 15.57 -18.24 -2.66
C ALA A 13 15.11 -16.81 -2.98
N ILE A 14 15.77 -15.80 -2.39
CA ILE A 14 15.53 -14.40 -2.76
C ILE A 14 15.97 -14.24 -4.22
N GLN A 15 15.02 -14.01 -5.11
CA GLN A 15 15.28 -13.73 -6.51
C GLN A 15 15.23 -12.22 -6.74
N ILE A 16 16.38 -11.63 -7.08
CA ILE A 16 16.45 -10.23 -7.51
C ILE A 16 16.00 -10.20 -8.97
N LEU A 17 14.96 -9.41 -9.26
CA LEU A 17 14.46 -9.21 -10.62
C LEU A 17 15.32 -8.12 -11.29
N GLU A 18 15.83 -8.44 -12.48
CA GLU A 18 16.66 -7.55 -13.28
C GLU A 18 15.82 -6.83 -14.35
N GLY A 19 16.32 -5.70 -14.83
CA GLY A 19 15.68 -4.91 -15.89
C GLY A 19 14.95 -3.65 -15.39
N ASN A 20 14.24 -3.00 -16.30
CA ASN A 20 13.45 -1.80 -15.99
C ASN A 20 12.19 -2.15 -15.14
N GLU A 21 11.39 -1.15 -14.75
CA GLU A 21 10.20 -1.39 -13.92
C GLU A 21 9.18 -2.32 -14.60
N GLU A 22 8.96 -2.15 -15.90
CA GLU A 22 7.97 -2.92 -16.66
C GLU A 22 8.40 -4.38 -16.83
N GLU A 23 9.68 -4.61 -17.11
CA GLU A 23 10.28 -5.95 -17.19
C GLU A 23 10.19 -6.67 -15.84
N ARG A 24 10.52 -5.98 -14.75
CA ARG A 24 10.44 -6.54 -13.40
C ARG A 24 9.00 -6.83 -12.99
N LEU A 25 8.05 -5.96 -13.34
CA LEU A 25 6.63 -6.22 -13.13
C LEU A 25 6.17 -7.46 -13.90
N ALA A 26 6.50 -7.57 -15.19
CA ALA A 26 6.13 -8.73 -16.00
C ALA A 26 6.73 -10.03 -15.46
N GLN A 27 7.99 -10.01 -15.03
CA GLN A 27 8.65 -11.16 -14.39
C GLN A 27 7.94 -11.54 -13.08
N PHE A 28 7.60 -10.56 -12.24
CA PHE A 28 6.86 -10.78 -10.99
C PHE A 28 5.48 -11.40 -11.24
N ILE A 29 4.70 -10.84 -12.16
CA ILE A 29 3.36 -11.36 -12.51
C ILE A 29 3.46 -12.79 -13.05
N SER A 30 4.43 -13.07 -13.92
CA SER A 30 4.68 -14.43 -14.45
C SER A 30 5.05 -15.44 -13.35
N TYR A 31 5.81 -15.00 -12.34
CA TYR A 31 6.13 -15.83 -11.18
C TYR A 31 4.90 -16.10 -10.33
N VAL A 32 4.16 -15.05 -9.94
CA VAL A 32 2.98 -15.16 -9.07
C VAL A 32 1.88 -16.00 -9.72
N ALA A 33 1.67 -15.90 -11.05
CA ALA A 33 0.70 -16.70 -11.78
C ALA A 33 0.92 -18.22 -11.68
N LYS A 34 2.13 -18.67 -11.32
CA LYS A 34 2.47 -20.09 -11.16
C LYS A 34 2.24 -20.59 -9.74
N LEU A 35 2.05 -19.70 -8.78
CA LEU A 35 1.81 -20.04 -7.39
C LEU A 35 0.41 -20.63 -7.22
N LYS A 36 0.25 -21.56 -6.27
CA LYS A 36 -1.02 -22.22 -5.95
C LYS A 36 -1.35 -22.01 -4.48
N GLY A 37 -2.64 -22.03 -4.15
CA GLY A 37 -3.10 -21.95 -2.76
C GLY A 37 -3.05 -20.55 -2.15
N ILE A 38 -2.90 -19.49 -2.95
CA ILE A 38 -2.98 -18.11 -2.46
C ILE A 38 -4.44 -17.81 -2.10
N SER A 39 -4.72 -17.54 -0.82
CA SER A 39 -6.06 -17.18 -0.35
C SER A 39 -6.32 -15.67 -0.37
N ALA A 40 -5.27 -14.85 -0.25
CA ALA A 40 -5.38 -13.40 -0.28
C ALA A 40 -4.07 -12.74 -0.71
N VAL A 41 -4.18 -11.52 -1.23
CA VAL A 41 -3.05 -10.64 -1.53
C VAL A 41 -3.21 -9.33 -0.75
N LEU A 42 -2.13 -8.88 -0.12
CA LEU A 42 -2.09 -7.61 0.61
C LEU A 42 -1.14 -6.66 -0.11
N HIS A 43 -1.68 -5.55 -0.58
CA HIS A 43 -0.97 -4.49 -1.28
C HIS A 43 -0.60 -3.39 -0.31
N ARG A 44 0.70 -3.16 -0.11
CA ARG A 44 1.15 -2.02 0.67
C ARG A 44 0.93 -0.74 -0.14
N VAL A 45 0.14 0.17 0.42
CA VAL A 45 -0.16 1.48 -0.15
C VAL A 45 0.48 2.53 0.76
N VAL A 46 1.37 3.33 0.21
CA VAL A 46 2.12 4.32 0.99
C VAL A 46 1.21 5.47 1.43
N HIS A 47 0.39 5.99 0.51
CA HIS A 47 -0.45 7.15 0.79
C HIS A 47 -1.85 6.96 0.23
N ALA A 48 -2.89 7.12 1.05
CA ALA A 48 -4.27 7.15 0.58
C ALA A 48 -5.04 8.40 1.06
N GLY A 49 -4.30 9.46 1.38
CA GLY A 49 -4.88 10.73 1.81
C GLY A 49 -5.42 10.61 3.24
N TYR A 50 -6.68 10.97 3.41
CA TYR A 50 -7.37 10.94 4.69
C TYR A 50 -8.12 9.63 4.96
N VAL A 51 -7.76 8.53 4.28
CA VAL A 51 -8.31 7.20 4.61
C VAL A 51 -7.97 6.88 6.06
N GLN A 52 -9.01 6.69 6.88
CA GLN A 52 -8.90 6.47 8.32
C GLN A 52 -8.77 4.99 8.71
N GLN A 53 -8.72 4.09 7.72
CA GLN A 53 -8.62 2.66 7.95
C GLN A 53 -7.18 2.20 7.71
N ASN A 54 -6.69 1.23 8.48
CA ASN A 54 -5.37 0.62 8.25
C ASN A 54 -5.38 -0.37 7.09
N VAL A 55 -6.52 -1.00 6.84
CA VAL A 55 -6.71 -2.00 5.78
C VAL A 55 -8.12 -1.89 5.22
N ALA A 56 -8.26 -2.06 3.91
CA ALA A 56 -9.55 -2.17 3.23
C ALA A 56 -9.51 -3.27 2.18
N ARG A 57 -10.62 -3.97 1.98
CA ARG A 57 -10.77 -4.85 0.81
C ARG A 57 -10.72 -3.98 -0.44
N VAL A 58 -9.95 -4.40 -1.45
CA VAL A 58 -9.86 -3.68 -2.71
C VAL A 58 -11.26 -3.65 -3.36
N SER A 59 -11.72 -2.44 -3.68
CA SER A 59 -12.95 -2.14 -4.38
C SER A 59 -12.70 -0.97 -5.35
N GLY A 60 -13.68 -0.67 -6.22
CA GLY A 60 -13.61 0.50 -7.10
C GLY A 60 -13.35 1.81 -6.34
N ASP A 61 -14.01 1.99 -5.19
CA ASP A 61 -13.84 3.18 -4.34
C ASP A 61 -12.44 3.27 -3.74
N VAL A 62 -11.87 2.14 -3.30
CA VAL A 62 -10.50 2.09 -2.77
C VAL A 62 -9.49 2.44 -3.87
N VAL A 63 -9.65 1.87 -5.06
CA VAL A 63 -8.77 2.16 -6.21
C VAL A 63 -8.89 3.62 -6.63
N ALA A 64 -10.11 4.16 -6.69
CA ALA A 64 -10.36 5.56 -7.00
C ALA A 64 -9.70 6.50 -5.99
N ALA A 65 -9.78 6.18 -4.69
CA ALA A 65 -9.12 6.95 -3.64
C ALA A 65 -7.59 6.93 -3.80
N ILE A 66 -6.98 5.76 -4.02
CA ILE A 66 -5.53 5.64 -4.23
C ILE A 66 -5.08 6.43 -5.46
N ARG A 67 -5.86 6.39 -6.56
CA ARG A 67 -5.59 7.18 -7.78
C ARG A 67 -5.68 8.68 -7.53
N HIS A 68 -6.74 9.13 -6.84
CA HIS A 68 -6.93 10.54 -6.51
C HIS A 68 -5.75 11.11 -5.70
N TRP A 69 -5.27 10.35 -4.71
CA TRP A 69 -4.17 10.74 -3.84
C TRP A 69 -2.77 10.41 -4.38
N ASN A 70 -2.66 9.87 -5.61
CA ASN A 70 -1.38 9.49 -6.20
C ASN A 70 -0.40 10.66 -6.32
N HIS A 71 -0.89 11.89 -6.49
CA HIS A 71 -0.06 13.09 -6.56
C HIS A 71 0.74 13.36 -5.27
N LEU A 72 0.32 12.83 -4.11
CA LEU A 72 1.06 12.92 -2.85
C LEU A 72 2.16 11.84 -2.70
N ALA A 73 2.11 10.77 -3.49
CA ALA A 73 3.10 9.69 -3.47
C ALA A 73 3.33 9.07 -4.86
N PRO A 74 3.73 9.88 -5.87
CA PRO A 74 3.70 9.47 -7.28
C PRO A 74 4.67 8.32 -7.59
N LEU A 75 5.80 8.25 -6.88
CA LEU A 75 6.80 7.18 -7.05
C LEU A 75 6.40 5.84 -6.42
N HIS A 76 5.30 5.79 -5.67
CA HIS A 76 4.94 4.61 -4.86
C HIS A 76 3.57 4.05 -5.29
N ASN A 77 2.55 4.91 -5.28
CA ASN A 77 1.17 4.48 -5.51
C ASN A 77 0.93 3.97 -6.95
N GLY A 78 1.64 4.50 -7.94
CA GLY A 78 1.51 4.09 -9.34
C GLY A 78 1.80 2.60 -9.53
N LEU A 79 2.90 2.10 -8.96
CA LEU A 79 3.25 0.67 -9.03
C LEU A 79 2.23 -0.19 -8.26
N THR A 80 1.78 0.25 -7.08
CA THR A 80 0.76 -0.48 -6.32
C THR A 80 -0.54 -0.63 -7.10
N LEU A 81 -0.99 0.43 -7.79
CA LEU A 81 -2.19 0.38 -8.64
C LEU A 81 -2.02 -0.62 -9.79
N ARG A 82 -0.87 -0.60 -10.47
CA ARG A 82 -0.57 -1.57 -11.55
C ARG A 82 -0.61 -3.01 -11.03
N LEU A 83 -0.06 -3.26 -9.84
CA LEU A 83 -0.09 -4.58 -9.22
C LEU A 83 -1.51 -5.02 -8.84
N ILE A 84 -2.35 -4.13 -8.30
CA ILE A 84 -3.75 -4.41 -8.02
C ILE A 84 -4.47 -4.83 -9.31
N ASP A 85 -4.33 -4.03 -10.37
CA ASP A 85 -4.98 -4.28 -11.65
C ASP A 85 -4.50 -5.62 -12.27
N SER A 86 -3.18 -5.83 -12.36
CA SER A 86 -2.61 -7.06 -12.94
C SER A 86 -2.99 -8.33 -12.17
N LEU A 87 -2.98 -8.30 -10.83
CA LEU A 87 -3.36 -9.46 -10.03
C LEU A 87 -4.87 -9.71 -10.06
N ALA A 88 -5.70 -8.68 -10.29
CA ALA A 88 -7.14 -8.86 -10.48
C ALA A 88 -7.44 -9.59 -11.79
N GLU A 89 -6.63 -9.37 -12.83
CA GLU A 89 -6.74 -10.08 -14.11
C GLU A 89 -6.29 -11.54 -14.01
N ILE A 90 -5.14 -11.82 -13.38
CA ILE A 90 -4.57 -13.18 -13.37
C ILE A 90 -5.08 -14.07 -12.24
N MET A 91 -5.64 -13.50 -11.17
CA MET A 91 -6.18 -14.22 -10.02
C MET A 91 -7.51 -13.62 -9.54
N PRO A 92 -8.57 -13.63 -10.38
CA PRO A 92 -9.84 -12.96 -10.07
C PRO A 92 -10.56 -13.51 -8.84
N GLU A 93 -10.32 -14.79 -8.50
CA GLU A 93 -10.93 -15.46 -7.35
C GLU A 93 -10.25 -15.10 -6.01
N VAL A 94 -9.04 -14.53 -6.06
CA VAL A 94 -8.24 -14.22 -4.87
C VAL A 94 -8.62 -12.85 -4.32
N SER A 95 -8.98 -12.81 -3.04
CA SER A 95 -9.31 -11.53 -2.39
C SER A 95 -8.08 -10.65 -2.22
N GLN A 96 -8.19 -9.40 -2.66
CA GLN A 96 -7.12 -8.42 -2.53
C GLN A 96 -7.48 -7.37 -1.48
N PHE A 97 -6.47 -6.91 -0.73
CA PHE A 97 -6.59 -5.90 0.31
C PHE A 97 -5.54 -4.81 0.13
N ALA A 98 -5.93 -3.56 0.32
CA ALA A 98 -5.02 -2.43 0.41
C ALA A 98 -4.69 -2.19 1.89
N VAL A 99 -3.40 -2.12 2.22
CA VAL A 99 -2.89 -1.90 3.57
C VAL A 99 -2.13 -0.58 3.57
N PHE A 100 -2.58 0.39 4.38
CA PHE A 100 -2.15 1.78 4.29
C PHE A 100 -1.06 2.11 5.32
N ASP A 101 0.12 2.52 4.85
CA ASP A 101 1.23 2.93 5.74
C ASP A 101 0.91 4.19 6.56
N SER A 102 0.03 5.03 6.04
CA SER A 102 -0.44 6.27 6.68
C SER A 102 -1.62 6.05 7.62
N GLY A 103 -2.25 4.86 7.61
CA GLY A 103 -3.50 4.59 8.33
C GLY A 103 -3.40 4.86 9.84
N LEU A 104 -2.30 4.44 10.48
CA LEU A 104 -2.08 4.62 11.92
C LEU A 104 -2.23 6.08 12.37
N TYR A 105 -1.80 7.00 11.52
CA TYR A 105 -1.70 8.43 11.81
C TYR A 105 -2.91 9.24 11.35
N ALA A 106 -3.85 8.61 10.65
CA ALA A 106 -5.08 9.22 10.22
C ALA A 106 -5.96 9.70 11.39
N HIS A 107 -5.62 9.32 12.62
CA HIS A 107 -6.27 9.76 13.86
C HIS A 107 -5.48 10.79 14.68
N LEU A 108 -4.35 11.30 14.19
CA LEU A 108 -3.60 12.36 14.87
C LEU A 108 -4.50 13.58 15.18
N PRO A 109 -4.44 14.14 16.41
CA PRO A 109 -5.22 15.33 16.73
C PRO A 109 -4.74 16.51 15.88
N LYS A 110 -5.62 17.51 15.65
CA LYS A 110 -5.31 18.69 14.81
C LYS A 110 -3.99 19.35 15.19
N VAL A 111 -3.71 19.49 16.48
CA VAL A 111 -2.45 20.08 17.00
C VAL A 111 -1.19 19.32 16.54
N ALA A 112 -1.31 18.02 16.26
CA ALA A 112 -0.20 17.19 15.76
C ALA A 112 -0.23 17.00 14.24
N ARG A 113 -1.33 17.34 13.57
CA ARG A 113 -1.53 17.18 12.13
C ARG A 113 -1.25 18.46 11.34
N CYS A 114 -1.73 19.59 11.83
CA CYS A 114 -1.72 20.86 11.11
C CYS A 114 -0.36 21.54 11.26
N TYR A 115 0.17 22.06 10.16
CA TYR A 115 1.32 22.96 10.19
C TYR A 115 0.85 24.40 10.44
N ALA A 116 1.76 25.25 10.94
CA ALA A 116 1.51 26.68 11.12
C ALA A 116 1.62 27.45 9.79
N LEU A 117 0.86 26.99 8.79
CA LEU A 117 0.74 27.61 7.47
C LEU A 117 -0.59 28.38 7.36
N PRO A 118 -0.68 29.37 6.46
CA PRO A 118 -1.96 29.98 6.10
C PRO A 118 -3.04 28.93 5.79
N ALA A 119 -4.25 29.11 6.33
CA ALA A 119 -5.31 28.11 6.28
C ALA A 119 -5.88 27.91 4.86
N ASP A 120 -5.71 28.89 3.99
CA ASP A 120 -6.10 28.88 2.57
C ASP A 120 -5.20 28.00 1.70
N LEU A 121 -3.98 27.65 2.15
CA LEU A 121 -3.16 26.66 1.44
C LEU A 121 -3.81 25.27 1.43
N ASP A 122 -4.58 24.91 2.46
CA ASP A 122 -5.16 23.58 2.63
C ASP A 122 -6.26 23.27 1.59
N SER A 123 -6.93 24.31 1.06
CA SER A 123 -7.97 24.12 0.02
C SER A 123 -7.40 23.78 -1.34
N ASP A 124 -6.22 24.34 -1.66
CA ASP A 124 -5.56 24.15 -2.95
C ASP A 124 -4.54 23.01 -2.89
N TRP A 125 -3.95 22.78 -1.71
CA TRP A 125 -2.92 21.78 -1.46
C TRP A 125 -3.20 21.12 -0.10
N PRO A 126 -3.47 19.81 -0.05
CA PRO A 126 -3.81 19.11 1.18
C PRO A 126 -2.56 18.87 2.04
N VAL A 127 -1.98 19.95 2.56
CA VAL A 127 -0.70 19.99 3.28
C VAL A 127 -0.97 19.71 4.75
N SER A 128 -0.69 18.49 5.16
CA SER A 128 -0.85 18.04 6.53
C SER A 128 0.24 17.03 6.89
N ARG A 129 0.46 16.82 8.18
CA ARG A 129 1.24 15.67 8.64
C ARG A 129 0.40 14.40 8.48
N TYR A 130 0.74 13.59 7.48
CA TYR A 130 0.13 12.28 7.25
C TYR A 130 0.78 11.18 8.08
N GLY A 131 2.11 11.14 8.16
CA GLY A 131 2.86 10.08 8.85
C GLY A 131 2.97 8.79 8.03
N PHE A 132 4.09 8.06 8.19
CA PHE A 132 4.42 6.84 7.44
C PHE A 132 5.09 5.81 8.33
N HIS A 133 5.28 4.60 7.80
CA HIS A 133 5.74 3.43 8.55
C HIS A 133 4.75 3.01 9.65
N GLY A 134 3.46 3.33 9.50
CA GLY A 134 2.43 2.95 10.47
C GLY A 134 2.36 1.45 10.71
N LEU A 135 2.59 0.63 9.68
CA LEU A 135 2.64 -0.83 9.81
C LEU A 135 3.78 -1.29 10.72
N ALA A 136 4.95 -0.66 10.62
CA ALA A 136 6.11 -1.00 11.46
C ALA A 136 5.93 -0.52 12.92
N HIS A 137 5.25 0.60 13.13
CA HIS A 137 4.93 1.07 14.49
C HIS A 137 3.81 0.26 15.15
N LEU A 138 2.89 -0.31 14.37
CA LEU A 138 1.86 -1.23 14.87
C LEU A 138 2.41 -2.61 15.22
N SER A 139 3.58 -2.99 14.68
CA SER A 139 4.18 -4.31 14.89
C SER A 139 5.13 -4.39 16.09
N GLN A 140 5.26 -3.31 16.86
CA GLN A 140 6.04 -3.26 18.12
C GLN A 140 5.12 -3.54 19.30
#